data_AF-A0A855XA13-F1
#
_entry.id   AF-A0A855XA13-F1
#
_cell.length_a   1.000
_cell.length_b   1.000
_cell.length_c   1.000
_cell.angle_alpha   90.00
_cell.angle_beta   90.00
_cell.angle_gamma   90.00
#
_symmetry.space_group_name_H-M   'P 1'
#
loop_
_entity.id
_entity.type
_entity.pdbx_description
1 polymer ?
#
loop_
_entity_poly.entity_id
_entity_poly.type
_entity_poly.pdbx_seq_one_letter_code
_entity_poly.pdbx_strand_id
1 'polypeptide(L)'
;KSVMDEEVPKIKRAFVKTMINVYQDTQEHAESIANDFMQVFMDAANYGFSINHSMAYSYIGYISTWLRYYYPLEWCTAAFQIWEGKQDKLNRVISFAKEHNIQLKPFKFGKSKSGYYLEKNSKTIYEGTTSVKGVSSDVGDQLYLLHDKQNKTFTDLLMDIYDNSQVSIKSIDGNLKPGTYDIKELYNSFNEDELKQLDKLVKVKSNTVTIGYKQTLAVTQRDLLNLILLNFFSDFGSPKKLKSVYEKFHKTYKPKNKRFVGKSQKYHECLEYEKSLDDDDFPLITTLQNEYDLLGRCLTTNSNIPSNYAFITSLIVRSNKVIVGLYSIKHGKEVKAFVSKRLYNSSSIVKGDLIKVGDTSARPKTIMQDGKWVKSKTDKDLWIDSFEHVNKAN
;
A
#
# COMPACT_ATOMS: atom_id res chain seq x y z
N LYS A 1 -25.17 -50.49 7.60
CA LYS A 1 -25.89 -50.02 8.79
C LYS A 1 -25.09 -48.87 9.39
N SER A 2 -25.77 -47.83 9.84
CA SER A 2 -25.13 -46.75 10.60
C SER A 2 -24.64 -47.30 11.93
N VAL A 3 -23.55 -46.76 12.48
CA VAL A 3 -23.09 -47.06 13.85
C VAL A 3 -24.23 -46.87 14.87
N MET A 4 -25.13 -45.92 14.60
CA MET A 4 -26.31 -45.65 15.42
C MET A 4 -27.31 -46.83 15.41
N ASP A 5 -27.49 -47.50 14.26
CA ASP A 5 -28.40 -48.65 14.13
C ASP A 5 -27.94 -49.86 14.97
N GLU A 6 -26.65 -49.91 15.31
CA GLU A 6 -26.04 -51.02 16.06
C GLU A 6 -25.87 -50.70 17.55
N GLU A 7 -25.52 -49.46 17.90
CA GLU A 7 -25.20 -49.07 19.27
C GLU A 7 -26.42 -48.58 20.06
N VAL A 8 -27.35 -47.85 19.44
CA VAL A 8 -28.55 -47.32 20.13
C VAL A 8 -29.36 -48.43 20.82
N PRO A 9 -29.63 -49.61 20.20
CA PRO A 9 -30.32 -50.70 20.89
C PRO A 9 -29.53 -51.31 22.05
N LYS A 10 -28.19 -51.26 22.03
CA LYS A 10 -27.34 -51.72 23.14
C LYS A 10 -27.41 -50.75 24.30
N ILE A 11 -27.31 -49.45 24.01
CA ILE A 11 -27.40 -48.37 25.00
C ILE A 11 -28.77 -48.38 25.67
N LYS A 12 -29.86 -48.49 24.91
CA LYS A 12 -31.24 -48.58 25.45
C LYS A 12 -31.38 -49.72 26.45
N ARG A 13 -30.92 -50.93 26.10
CA ARG A 13 -31.00 -52.11 26.99
C ARG A 13 -30.17 -51.92 28.26
N ALA A 14 -28.97 -51.35 28.14
CA ALA A 14 -28.12 -51.06 29.30
C ALA A 14 -28.77 -50.01 30.23
N PHE A 15 -29.37 -48.96 29.66
CA PHE A 15 -30.08 -47.92 30.41
C PHE A 15 -31.25 -48.51 31.23
N VAL A 16 -32.15 -49.27 30.60
CA VAL A 16 -33.31 -49.90 31.27
C VAL A 16 -32.85 -50.84 32.39
N LYS A 17 -31.82 -51.65 32.14
CA LYS A 17 -31.25 -52.55 33.15
C LYS A 17 -30.71 -51.79 34.36
N THR A 18 -30.04 -50.65 34.15
CA THR A 18 -29.53 -49.79 35.22
C THR A 18 -30.66 -49.18 36.04
N MET A 19 -31.72 -48.67 35.38
CA MET A 19 -32.89 -48.10 36.05
C MET A 19 -33.57 -49.09 37.00
N ILE A 20 -33.73 -50.34 36.58
CA ILE A 20 -34.34 -51.39 37.41
C ILE A 20 -33.41 -51.81 38.55
N ASN A 21 -32.15 -52.13 38.23
CA ASN A 21 -31.27 -52.76 39.21
C ASN A 21 -30.68 -51.78 40.24
N VAL A 22 -30.42 -50.54 39.84
CA VAL A 22 -29.78 -49.54 40.70
C VAL A 22 -30.81 -48.61 41.32
N TYR A 23 -31.77 -48.15 40.52
CA TYR A 23 -32.76 -47.16 40.94
C TYR A 23 -34.11 -47.77 41.35
N GLN A 24 -34.24 -49.10 41.29
CA GLN A 24 -35.46 -49.85 41.64
C GLN A 24 -36.71 -49.38 40.88
N ASP A 25 -36.53 -48.89 39.65
CA ASP A 25 -37.62 -48.45 38.80
C ASP A 25 -38.37 -49.64 38.17
N THR A 26 -39.59 -49.38 37.69
CA THR A 26 -40.38 -50.38 36.96
C THR A 26 -39.92 -50.50 35.51
N GLN A 27 -40.06 -51.69 34.91
CA GLN A 27 -39.72 -51.93 33.50
C GLN A 27 -40.47 -50.96 32.56
N GLU A 28 -41.77 -50.78 32.79
CA GLU A 28 -42.64 -49.96 31.94
C GLU A 28 -42.21 -48.48 31.96
N HIS A 29 -42.00 -47.92 33.16
CA HIS A 29 -41.55 -46.54 33.30
C HIS A 29 -40.14 -46.34 32.75
N ALA A 30 -39.20 -47.26 33.02
CA ALA A 30 -37.83 -47.21 32.52
C ALA A 30 -37.76 -47.30 30.98
N GLU A 31 -38.60 -48.13 30.35
CA GLU A 31 -38.69 -48.23 28.88
C GLU A 31 -39.25 -46.97 28.23
N SER A 32 -40.27 -46.35 28.85
CA SER A 32 -40.81 -45.08 28.38
C SER A 32 -39.75 -43.99 28.35
N ILE A 33 -39.03 -43.79 29.47
CA ILE A 33 -37.93 -42.81 29.55
C ILE A 33 -36.83 -43.13 28.54
N ALA A 34 -36.48 -44.41 28.38
CA ALA A 34 -35.43 -44.82 27.46
C ALA A 34 -35.79 -44.51 26.01
N ASN A 35 -37.06 -44.68 25.60
CA ASN A 35 -37.50 -44.34 24.24
C ASN A 35 -37.34 -42.86 23.94
N ASP A 36 -37.83 -41.99 24.84
CA ASP A 36 -37.74 -40.54 24.68
C ASP A 36 -36.27 -40.08 24.69
N PHE A 37 -35.46 -40.62 25.60
CA PHE A 37 -34.04 -40.31 25.69
C PHE A 37 -33.26 -40.76 24.43
N MET A 38 -33.56 -41.94 23.87
CA MET A 38 -32.91 -42.40 22.63
C MET A 38 -33.26 -41.51 21.43
N GLN A 39 -34.51 -41.03 21.34
CA GLN A 39 -34.90 -40.09 20.28
C GLN A 39 -34.14 -38.77 20.41
N VAL A 40 -34.10 -38.19 21.63
CA VAL A 40 -33.31 -36.98 21.91
C VAL A 40 -31.82 -37.18 21.61
N PHE A 41 -31.26 -38.33 21.96
CA PHE A 41 -29.87 -38.67 21.66
C PHE A 41 -29.60 -38.73 20.14
N MET A 42 -30.47 -39.39 19.37
CA MET A 42 -30.34 -39.46 17.91
C MET A 42 -30.44 -38.08 17.27
N ASP A 43 -31.39 -37.26 17.71
CA ASP A 43 -31.57 -35.89 17.24
C ASP A 43 -30.34 -35.02 17.59
N ALA A 44 -29.83 -35.12 18.82
CA ALA A 44 -28.63 -34.42 19.25
C ALA A 44 -27.36 -34.89 18.52
N ALA A 45 -27.23 -36.18 18.23
CA ALA A 45 -26.09 -36.72 17.51
C ALA A 45 -26.01 -36.19 16.06
N ASN A 46 -27.16 -35.95 15.42
CA ASN A 46 -27.22 -35.38 14.07
C ASN A 46 -26.75 -33.92 13.99
N TYR A 47 -26.82 -33.16 15.09
CA TYR A 47 -26.41 -31.75 15.15
C TYR A 47 -25.24 -31.49 16.12
N GLY A 48 -24.73 -32.54 16.76
CA GLY A 48 -23.67 -32.46 17.76
C GLY A 48 -22.37 -31.95 17.14
N PHE A 49 -21.72 -31.01 17.81
CA PHE A 49 -20.48 -30.42 17.35
C PHE A 49 -19.37 -30.58 18.39
N SER A 50 -18.14 -30.83 17.93
CA SER A 50 -17.00 -31.06 18.82
C SER A 50 -16.67 -29.81 19.65
N ILE A 51 -16.75 -29.92 20.97
CA ILE A 51 -16.38 -28.83 21.89
C ILE A 51 -14.91 -28.42 21.74
N ASN A 52 -14.01 -29.38 21.50
CA ASN A 52 -12.58 -29.10 21.33
C ASN A 52 -12.32 -28.22 20.11
N HIS A 53 -13.10 -28.41 19.03
CA HIS A 53 -13.01 -27.58 17.84
C HIS A 53 -13.72 -26.23 18.04
N SER A 54 -14.97 -26.24 18.51
CA SER A 54 -15.74 -24.98 18.66
C SER A 54 -15.10 -24.02 19.66
N MET A 55 -14.59 -24.54 20.77
CA MET A 55 -13.99 -23.72 21.82
C MET A 55 -12.71 -23.03 21.33
N ALA A 56 -11.81 -23.76 20.67
CA ALA A 56 -10.58 -23.19 20.11
C ALA A 56 -10.85 -22.06 19.10
N TYR A 57 -11.79 -22.27 18.17
CA TYR A 57 -12.16 -21.23 17.20
C TYR A 57 -12.92 -20.06 17.84
N SER A 58 -13.72 -20.32 18.86
CA SER A 58 -14.39 -19.27 19.64
C SER A 58 -13.40 -18.37 20.37
N TYR A 59 -12.32 -18.93 20.92
CA TYR A 59 -11.23 -18.14 21.51
C TYR A 59 -10.55 -17.23 20.48
N ILE A 60 -10.27 -17.72 19.27
CA ILE A 60 -9.71 -16.88 18.19
C ILE A 60 -10.67 -15.74 17.83
N GLY A 61 -11.97 -16.03 17.72
CA GLY A 61 -13.01 -15.04 17.48
C GLY A 61 -13.08 -13.99 18.59
N TYR A 62 -13.01 -14.42 19.85
CA TYR A 62 -12.98 -13.54 21.01
C TYR A 62 -11.74 -12.64 21.02
N ILE A 63 -10.54 -13.18 20.80
CA ILE A 63 -9.28 -12.42 20.73
C ILE A 63 -9.34 -11.37 19.62
N SER A 64 -9.78 -11.76 18.42
CA SER A 64 -9.92 -10.82 17.30
C SER A 64 -10.94 -9.72 17.59
N THR A 65 -12.06 -10.06 18.23
CA THR A 65 -13.09 -9.08 18.64
C THR A 65 -12.57 -8.12 19.69
N TRP A 66 -11.84 -8.63 20.69
CA TRP A 66 -11.20 -7.83 21.72
C TRP A 66 -10.18 -6.85 21.12
N LEU A 67 -9.33 -7.30 20.20
CA LEU A 67 -8.39 -6.44 19.47
C LEU A 67 -9.12 -5.39 18.63
N ARG A 68 -10.19 -5.79 17.94
CA ARG A 68 -11.01 -4.88 17.13
C ARG A 68 -11.68 -3.79 17.98
N TYR A 69 -12.06 -4.10 19.23
CA TYR A 69 -12.69 -3.16 20.15
C TYR A 69 -11.67 -2.22 20.81
N TYR A 70 -10.59 -2.75 21.38
CA TYR A 70 -9.62 -1.97 22.17
C TYR A 70 -8.46 -1.39 21.35
N TYR A 71 -8.10 -2.02 20.22
CA TYR A 71 -6.96 -1.65 19.37
C TYR A 71 -7.36 -1.56 17.90
N PRO A 72 -8.37 -0.75 17.54
CA PRO A 72 -8.91 -0.71 16.18
C PRO A 72 -7.86 -0.25 15.14
N LEU A 73 -6.92 0.62 15.51
CA LEU A 73 -5.86 1.10 14.63
C LEU A 73 -4.88 -0.03 14.27
N GLU A 74 -4.36 -0.73 15.28
CA GLU A 74 -3.47 -1.88 15.11
C GLU A 74 -4.17 -3.02 14.39
N TRP A 75 -5.43 -3.30 14.75
CA TRP A 75 -6.25 -4.32 14.09
C TRP A 75 -6.45 -4.01 12.60
N CYS A 76 -6.81 -2.77 12.25
CA CYS A 76 -6.94 -2.35 10.85
C CYS A 76 -5.62 -2.52 10.10
N THR A 77 -4.50 -2.10 10.70
CA THR A 77 -3.17 -2.18 10.08
C THR A 77 -2.80 -3.64 9.79
N ALA A 78 -2.99 -4.54 10.76
CA ALA A 78 -2.76 -5.96 10.57
C ALA A 78 -3.70 -6.56 9.50
N ALA A 79 -4.97 -6.15 9.48
CA ALA A 79 -5.94 -6.60 8.48
C ALA A 79 -5.55 -6.18 7.06
N PHE A 80 -5.04 -4.95 6.87
CA PHE A 80 -4.54 -4.47 5.59
C PHE A 80 -3.35 -5.30 5.07
N GLN A 81 -2.44 -5.71 5.96
CA GLN A 81 -1.31 -6.57 5.61
C GLN A 81 -1.74 -8.01 5.28
N ILE A 82 -2.59 -8.62 6.11
CA ILE A 82 -3.01 -10.03 5.93
C ILE A 82 -3.92 -10.22 4.70
N TRP A 83 -4.73 -9.22 4.37
CA TRP A 83 -5.68 -9.28 3.26
C TRP A 83 -5.22 -8.52 2.02
N GLU A 84 -3.91 -8.27 1.90
CA GLU A 84 -3.32 -7.73 0.68
C GLU A 84 -3.78 -8.55 -0.56
N GLY A 85 -4.16 -7.85 -1.62
CA GLY A 85 -4.75 -8.44 -2.83
C GLY A 85 -6.21 -8.91 -2.73
N LYS A 86 -6.83 -8.92 -1.54
CA LYS A 86 -8.24 -9.33 -1.33
C LYS A 86 -9.16 -8.11 -1.24
N GLN A 87 -9.44 -7.47 -2.38
CA GLN A 87 -10.12 -6.17 -2.44
C GLN A 87 -11.44 -6.10 -1.66
N ASP A 88 -12.29 -7.12 -1.73
CA ASP A 88 -13.56 -7.14 -1.00
C ASP A 88 -13.38 -7.07 0.53
N LYS A 89 -12.32 -7.70 1.04
CA LYS A 89 -11.98 -7.66 2.47
C LYS A 89 -11.39 -6.30 2.83
N LEU A 90 -10.46 -5.79 2.02
CA LEU A 90 -9.85 -4.48 2.23
C LEU A 90 -10.90 -3.36 2.24
N ASN A 91 -11.89 -3.40 1.35
CA ASN A 91 -13.00 -2.45 1.32
C ASN A 91 -13.81 -2.46 2.63
N ARG A 92 -14.02 -3.64 3.24
CA ARG A 92 -14.68 -3.74 4.55
C ARG A 92 -13.82 -3.14 5.67
N VAL A 93 -12.50 -3.34 5.62
CA VAL A 93 -11.56 -2.71 6.56
C VAL A 93 -11.56 -1.19 6.41
N ILE A 94 -11.58 -0.66 5.18
CA ILE A 94 -11.65 0.78 4.91
C ILE A 94 -12.92 1.38 5.52
N SER A 95 -14.09 0.74 5.32
CA SER A 95 -15.34 1.20 5.93
C SER A 95 -15.27 1.20 7.45
N PHE A 96 -14.75 0.11 8.04
CA PHE A 96 -14.58 0.00 9.50
C PHE A 96 -13.61 1.05 10.06
N ALA A 97 -12.47 1.27 9.39
CA ALA A 97 -11.49 2.29 9.76
C ALA A 97 -12.13 3.68 9.75
N LYS A 98 -12.92 3.99 8.73
CA LYS A 98 -13.64 5.25 8.62
C LYS A 98 -14.65 5.46 9.76
N GLU A 99 -15.43 4.42 10.10
CA GLU A 99 -16.36 4.45 11.24
C GLU A 99 -15.64 4.71 12.58
N HIS A 100 -14.37 4.33 12.68
CA HIS A 100 -13.54 4.50 13.89
C HIS A 100 -12.61 5.72 13.83
N ASN A 101 -12.83 6.64 12.87
CA ASN A 101 -12.02 7.83 12.66
C ASN A 101 -10.53 7.54 12.42
N ILE A 102 -10.23 6.38 11.80
CA ILE A 102 -8.89 6.00 11.37
C ILE A 102 -8.73 6.42 9.91
N GLN A 103 -7.69 7.21 9.63
CA GLN A 103 -7.41 7.69 8.29
C GLN A 103 -6.52 6.69 7.55
N LEU A 104 -6.83 6.40 6.30
CA LEU A 104 -5.92 5.70 5.39
C LEU A 104 -5.31 6.74 4.44
N LYS A 105 -3.98 6.82 4.40
CA LYS A 105 -3.24 7.76 3.55
C LYS A 105 -2.31 7.01 2.59
N PRO A 106 -2.04 7.59 1.41
CA PRO A 106 -1.03 7.04 0.49
C PRO A 106 0.35 7.07 1.15
N PHE A 107 1.29 6.38 0.52
CA PHE A 107 2.65 6.29 1.04
C PHE A 107 3.32 7.68 1.11
N LYS A 108 4.06 7.94 2.19
CA LYS A 108 4.78 9.20 2.41
C LYS A 108 6.14 8.97 3.08
N PHE A 109 7.16 9.70 2.64
CA PHE A 109 8.49 9.63 3.23
C PHE A 109 8.45 9.95 4.72
N GLY A 110 9.18 9.15 5.51
CA GLY A 110 9.21 9.25 6.96
C GLY A 110 7.93 8.83 7.70
N LYS A 111 6.92 8.36 6.97
CA LYS A 111 5.67 7.83 7.55
C LYS A 111 5.40 6.40 7.13
N SER A 112 5.68 6.06 5.88
CA SER A 112 5.48 4.71 5.34
C SER A 112 6.70 3.82 5.51
N LYS A 113 6.41 2.53 5.58
CA LYS A 113 7.38 1.43 5.50
C LYS A 113 7.12 0.61 4.24
N SER A 114 7.77 -0.54 4.13
CA SER A 114 7.54 -1.50 3.04
C SER A 114 6.08 -1.94 2.96
N GLY A 115 5.52 -2.41 4.08
CA GLY A 115 4.08 -2.69 4.24
C GLY A 115 3.32 -1.52 4.87
N TYR A 116 2.00 -1.71 5.07
CA TYR A 116 1.17 -0.75 5.80
C TYR A 116 1.76 -0.44 7.18
N TYR A 117 1.79 0.84 7.54
CA TYR A 117 2.37 1.29 8.80
C TYR A 117 1.48 2.31 9.49
N LEU A 118 1.42 2.25 10.82
CA LEU A 118 0.51 3.06 11.62
C LEU A 118 1.25 4.19 12.34
N GLU A 119 0.58 5.33 12.44
CA GLU A 119 0.96 6.48 13.24
C GLU A 119 -0.10 6.70 14.33
N LYS A 120 0.28 6.40 15.58
CA LYS A 120 -0.66 6.40 16.72
C LYS A 120 -1.24 7.78 17.01
N ASN A 121 -0.40 8.82 16.99
CA ASN A 121 -0.78 10.17 17.38
C ASN A 121 -1.87 10.76 16.48
N SER A 122 -1.83 10.47 15.19
CA SER A 122 -2.76 10.99 14.19
C SER A 122 -3.88 10.00 13.84
N LYS A 123 -3.89 8.81 14.45
CA LYS A 123 -4.77 7.68 14.06
C LYS A 123 -4.77 7.44 12.55
N THR A 124 -3.58 7.43 11.96
CA THR A 124 -3.41 7.29 10.51
C THR A 124 -2.68 5.99 10.20
N ILE A 125 -3.12 5.31 9.14
CA ILE A 125 -2.43 4.20 8.52
C ILE A 125 -1.92 4.72 7.18
N TYR A 126 -0.63 4.56 6.93
CA TYR A 126 0.01 4.87 5.66
C TYR A 126 0.18 3.57 4.87
N GLU A 127 -0.12 3.63 3.58
CA GLU A 127 0.16 2.55 2.65
C GLU A 127 1.67 2.24 2.58
N GLY A 128 1.96 0.99 2.25
CA GLY A 128 3.32 0.49 2.07
C GLY A 128 3.84 0.70 0.65
N THR A 129 5.15 0.88 0.51
CA THR A 129 5.80 1.05 -0.80
C THR A 129 5.80 -0.22 -1.65
N THR A 130 5.56 -1.41 -1.07
CA THR A 130 5.48 -2.69 -1.82
C THR A 130 4.35 -2.72 -2.85
N SER A 131 3.32 -1.90 -2.65
CA SER A 131 2.21 -1.74 -3.60
C SER A 131 2.62 -1.03 -4.89
N VAL A 132 3.78 -0.36 -4.90
CA VAL A 132 4.28 0.40 -6.05
C VAL A 132 5.01 -0.52 -7.02
N LYS A 133 4.49 -0.61 -8.25
CA LYS A 133 5.12 -1.39 -9.31
C LYS A 133 6.55 -0.92 -9.57
N GLY A 134 7.49 -1.87 -9.54
CA GLY A 134 8.90 -1.61 -9.81
C GLY A 134 9.68 -1.04 -8.63
N VAL A 135 9.06 -0.86 -7.46
CA VAL A 135 9.79 -0.59 -6.21
C VAL A 135 10.10 -1.92 -5.51
N SER A 136 11.35 -2.08 -5.07
CA SER A 136 11.80 -3.28 -4.36
C SER A 136 11.20 -3.35 -2.96
N SER A 137 10.96 -4.58 -2.45
CA SER A 137 10.16 -4.80 -1.24
C SER A 137 10.66 -4.05 -0.02
N ASP A 138 11.98 -3.98 0.18
CA ASP A 138 12.58 -3.49 1.42
C ASP A 138 12.92 -1.99 1.38
N VAL A 139 12.64 -1.32 0.26
CA VAL A 139 13.00 0.10 0.05
C VAL A 139 12.27 1.00 1.03
N GLY A 140 11.00 0.71 1.34
CA GLY A 140 10.22 1.49 2.29
C GLY A 140 10.84 1.47 3.68
N ASP A 141 11.23 0.29 4.17
CA ASP A 141 11.90 0.15 5.47
C ASP A 141 13.25 0.86 5.50
N GLN A 142 14.04 0.75 4.43
CA GLN A 142 15.35 1.40 4.32
C GLN A 142 15.23 2.93 4.32
N LEU A 143 14.29 3.49 3.54
CA LEU A 143 14.06 4.93 3.51
C LEU A 143 13.47 5.45 4.82
N TYR A 144 12.68 4.63 5.53
CA TYR A 144 12.16 4.99 6.85
C TYR A 144 13.30 5.23 7.87
N LEU A 145 14.43 4.53 7.76
CA LEU A 145 15.59 4.77 8.65
C LEU A 145 16.20 6.17 8.51
N LEU A 146 15.91 6.88 7.41
CA LEU A 146 16.45 8.22 7.12
C LEU A 146 15.54 9.36 7.59
N HIS A 147 14.35 9.07 8.12
CA HIS A 147 13.35 10.10 8.40
C HIS A 147 13.75 11.10 9.49
N ASP A 148 14.51 10.67 10.50
CA ASP A 148 14.93 11.50 11.63
C ASP A 148 16.20 12.33 11.35
N LYS A 149 16.84 12.15 10.18
CA LYS A 149 18.12 12.81 9.86
C LYS A 149 18.03 14.30 9.56
N GLN A 150 16.85 14.91 9.75
CA GLN A 150 16.58 16.35 9.54
C GLN A 150 17.15 16.88 8.21
N ASN A 151 16.99 16.11 7.13
CA ASN A 151 17.39 16.54 5.80
C ASN A 151 16.59 17.79 5.39
N LYS A 152 17.30 18.88 5.08
CA LYS A 152 16.68 20.16 4.73
C LYS A 152 16.36 20.24 3.24
N THR A 153 17.16 19.57 2.43
CA THR A 153 17.02 19.52 0.96
C THR A 153 16.90 18.08 0.49
N PHE A 154 16.38 17.89 -0.72
CA PHE A 154 16.33 16.56 -1.34
C PHE A 154 17.75 16.07 -1.66
N THR A 155 18.66 16.97 -2.05
CA THR A 155 20.07 16.66 -2.24
C THR A 155 20.71 16.07 -0.97
N ASP A 156 20.37 16.58 0.22
CA ASP A 156 20.85 16.00 1.49
C ASP A 156 20.38 14.55 1.66
N LEU A 157 19.12 14.27 1.32
CA LEU A 157 18.57 12.92 1.38
C LEU A 157 19.27 11.99 0.37
N LEU A 158 19.56 12.47 -0.85
CA LEU A 158 20.30 11.70 -1.84
C LEU A 158 21.73 11.38 -1.40
N MET A 159 22.38 12.29 -0.66
CA MET A 159 23.68 12.02 -0.03
C MET A 159 23.57 10.88 0.99
N ASP A 160 22.57 10.92 1.86
CA ASP A 160 22.32 9.85 2.85
C ASP A 160 22.00 8.49 2.21
N ILE A 161 21.41 8.47 1.01
CA ILE A 161 21.09 7.25 0.25
C ILE A 161 22.32 6.70 -0.47
N TYR A 162 23.10 7.55 -1.14
CA TYR A 162 24.11 7.10 -2.11
C TYR A 162 25.56 7.19 -1.64
N ASP A 163 25.88 7.99 -0.61
CA ASP A 163 27.24 8.08 -0.07
C ASP A 163 27.26 7.74 1.43
N ASN A 164 27.48 6.46 1.71
CA ASN A 164 27.57 5.91 3.05
C ASN A 164 28.95 6.12 3.70
N SER A 165 29.83 6.94 3.12
CA SER A 165 31.17 7.20 3.67
C SER A 165 31.09 7.96 5.00
N GLN A 166 31.97 7.61 5.92
CA GLN A 166 32.18 8.32 7.18
C GLN A 166 33.68 8.57 7.37
N VAL A 167 34.05 9.77 7.81
CA VAL A 167 35.45 10.17 7.98
C VAL A 167 35.72 10.44 9.44
N SER A 168 36.67 9.71 10.03
CA SER A 168 37.16 9.92 11.39
C SER A 168 38.54 10.55 11.37
N ILE A 169 38.69 11.69 12.04
CA ILE A 169 39.91 12.48 12.17
C ILE A 169 40.37 12.41 13.63
N LYS A 170 41.56 11.83 13.86
CA LYS A 170 42.06 11.50 15.22
C LYS A 170 42.88 12.60 15.92
N SER A 171 43.68 13.42 15.22
CA SER A 171 44.54 14.41 15.91
C SER A 171 45.22 15.46 15.00
N ILE A 172 45.73 16.48 15.69
CA ILE A 172 46.09 17.91 15.50
C ILE A 172 47.11 18.28 14.40
N ASP A 173 47.58 17.35 13.57
CA ASP A 173 48.51 17.75 12.49
C ASP A 173 47.77 18.38 11.31
N GLY A 174 47.85 19.71 11.24
CA GLY A 174 47.31 20.56 10.18
C GLY A 174 45.87 20.97 10.41
N ASN A 175 45.60 21.88 11.36
CA ASN A 175 44.38 22.71 11.55
C ASN A 175 42.98 22.06 11.44
N LEU A 176 42.87 20.75 11.23
CA LEU A 176 41.61 20.04 11.03
C LEU A 176 40.99 19.69 12.38
N LYS A 177 39.70 20.00 12.52
CA LYS A 177 38.94 19.69 13.72
C LYS A 177 38.82 18.16 13.90
N PRO A 178 39.23 17.58 15.04
CA PRO A 178 39.03 16.18 15.33
C PRO A 178 37.54 15.83 15.46
N GLY A 179 37.19 14.62 15.06
CA GLY A 179 35.81 14.14 15.12
C GLY A 179 35.52 13.06 14.09
N THR A 180 34.31 12.50 14.18
CA THR A 180 33.77 11.60 13.17
C THR A 180 32.63 12.32 12.47
N TYR A 181 32.74 12.44 11.15
CA TYR A 181 31.82 13.20 10.32
C TYR A 181 31.16 12.28 9.31
N ASP A 182 29.84 12.39 9.19
CA ASP A 182 29.16 11.91 7.99
C ASP A 182 29.57 12.76 6.80
N ILE A 183 29.50 12.21 5.59
CA ILE A 183 30.05 12.87 4.41
C ILE A 183 29.41 14.26 4.14
N LYS A 184 28.11 14.41 4.40
CA LYS A 184 27.38 15.68 4.32
C LYS A 184 27.87 16.69 5.35
N GLU A 185 28.04 16.25 6.60
CA GLU A 185 28.53 17.09 7.69
C GLU A 185 29.95 17.57 7.41
N LEU A 186 30.80 16.69 6.87
CA LEU A 186 32.15 17.01 6.44
C LEU A 186 32.14 18.14 5.40
N TYR A 187 31.29 18.04 4.37
CA TYR A 187 31.24 19.06 3.30
C TYR A 187 30.69 20.40 3.76
N ASN A 188 29.78 20.40 4.73
CA ASN A 188 29.24 21.64 5.28
C ASN A 188 30.15 22.27 6.36
N SER A 189 31.06 21.50 6.97
CA SER A 189 31.88 21.97 8.09
C SER A 189 33.30 22.39 7.70
N PHE A 190 33.81 21.89 6.56
CA PHE A 190 35.19 22.12 6.14
C PHE A 190 35.25 22.92 4.83
N ASN A 191 36.18 23.87 4.76
CA ASN A 191 36.43 24.65 3.56
C ASN A 191 37.29 23.88 2.54
N GLU A 192 37.49 24.47 1.36
CA GLU A 192 38.19 23.80 0.26
C GLU A 192 39.65 23.42 0.62
N ASP A 193 40.37 24.28 1.34
CA ASP A 193 41.78 24.06 1.67
C ASP A 193 41.97 22.99 2.74
N GLU A 194 41.04 22.92 3.69
CA GLU A 194 40.95 21.84 4.68
C GLU A 194 40.64 20.49 4.01
N LEU A 195 39.68 20.47 3.07
CA LEU A 195 39.39 19.27 2.30
C LEU A 195 40.59 18.85 1.42
N LYS A 196 41.38 19.80 0.88
CA LYS A 196 42.63 19.49 0.15
C LYS A 196 43.68 18.88 1.08
N GLN A 197 43.77 19.32 2.33
CA GLN A 197 44.62 18.70 3.34
C GLN A 197 44.16 17.27 3.65
N LEU A 198 42.86 17.05 3.86
CA LEU A 198 42.30 15.70 4.05
C LEU A 198 42.62 14.76 2.88
N ASP A 199 42.47 15.24 1.65
CA ASP A 199 42.84 14.48 0.44
C ASP A 199 44.33 14.09 0.43
N LYS A 200 45.22 14.99 0.86
CA LYS A 200 46.66 14.69 0.97
C LYS A 200 46.92 13.64 2.03
N LEU A 201 46.31 13.77 3.22
CA LEU A 201 46.47 12.82 4.33
C LEU A 201 45.98 11.41 3.96
N VAL A 202 44.85 11.31 3.27
CA VAL A 202 44.34 10.02 2.76
C VAL A 202 45.24 9.46 1.67
N LYS A 203 45.78 10.30 0.77
CA LYS A 203 46.72 9.87 -0.28
C LYS A 203 47.99 9.26 0.29
N VAL A 204 48.54 9.83 1.37
CA VAL A 204 49.75 9.30 2.05
C VAL A 204 49.45 8.18 3.05
N LYS A 205 48.18 7.74 3.16
CA LYS A 205 47.72 6.72 4.12
C LYS A 205 48.09 7.06 5.57
N SER A 206 47.89 8.32 5.96
CA SER A 206 48.12 8.76 7.34
C SER A 206 47.25 7.98 8.33
N ASN A 207 47.80 7.61 9.49
CA ASN A 207 47.05 7.01 10.59
C ASN A 207 46.12 8.01 11.32
N THR A 208 46.20 9.30 10.96
CA THR A 208 45.38 10.37 11.56
C THR A 208 43.98 10.47 10.97
N VAL A 209 43.74 9.91 9.78
CA VAL A 209 42.44 9.93 9.10
C VAL A 209 42.04 8.50 8.74
N THR A 210 40.81 8.11 9.09
CA THR A 210 40.25 6.80 8.75
C THR A 210 38.92 7.00 8.01
N ILE A 211 38.73 6.23 6.93
CA ILE A 211 37.48 6.21 6.16
C ILE A 211 36.73 4.92 6.51
N GLY A 212 35.55 5.07 7.09
CA GLY A 212 34.58 4.01 7.32
C GLY A 212 33.40 4.10 6.35
N TYR A 213 32.56 3.07 6.35
CA TYR A 213 31.33 3.03 5.57
C TYR A 213 30.18 2.51 6.42
N LYS A 214 29.05 3.21 6.38
CA LYS A 214 27.80 2.75 7.00
C LYS A 214 27.17 1.64 6.16
N GLN A 215 26.13 0.99 6.68
CA GLN A 215 25.34 0.05 5.91
C GLN A 215 24.83 0.69 4.62
N THR A 216 25.13 0.07 3.48
CA THR A 216 24.63 0.50 2.18
C THR A 216 23.13 0.23 2.09
N LEU A 217 22.35 1.24 1.69
CA LEU A 217 20.95 1.05 1.35
C LEU A 217 20.85 0.49 -0.07
N ALA A 218 20.09 -0.59 -0.23
CA ALA A 218 19.84 -1.24 -1.51
C ALA A 218 18.69 -0.55 -2.26
N VAL A 219 18.81 0.76 -2.49
CA VAL A 219 17.80 1.55 -3.21
C VAL A 219 18.28 1.86 -4.63
N THR A 220 17.59 1.32 -5.61
CA THR A 220 17.95 1.48 -7.03
C THR A 220 17.46 2.81 -7.58
N GLN A 221 17.99 3.20 -8.76
CA GLN A 221 17.49 4.35 -9.51
C GLN A 221 15.99 4.23 -9.84
N ARG A 222 15.54 3.03 -10.21
CA ARG A 222 14.14 2.78 -10.54
C ARG A 222 13.23 2.98 -9.32
N ASP A 223 13.68 2.52 -8.15
CA ASP A 223 12.92 2.68 -6.90
C ASP A 223 12.73 4.17 -6.59
N LEU A 224 13.82 4.97 -6.61
CA LEU A 224 13.76 6.40 -6.33
C LEU A 224 12.86 7.14 -7.32
N LEU A 225 13.06 6.93 -8.62
CA LEU A 225 12.29 7.62 -9.65
C LEU A 225 10.79 7.31 -9.52
N ASN A 226 10.41 6.05 -9.30
CA ASN A 226 9.00 5.69 -9.13
C ASN A 226 8.40 6.35 -7.88
N LEU A 227 9.12 6.40 -6.76
CA LEU A 227 8.64 7.07 -5.54
C LEU A 227 8.56 8.60 -5.72
N ILE A 228 9.50 9.22 -6.43
CA ILE A 228 9.44 10.65 -6.78
C ILE A 228 8.18 10.95 -7.61
N LEU A 229 7.92 10.16 -8.66
CA LEU A 229 6.76 10.35 -9.54
C LEU A 229 5.42 10.22 -8.83
N LEU A 230 5.39 9.52 -7.69
CA LEU A 230 4.21 9.33 -6.86
C LEU A 230 4.15 10.27 -5.65
N ASN A 231 4.94 11.34 -5.67
CA ASN A 231 4.97 12.38 -4.65
C ASN A 231 5.28 11.88 -3.21
N PHE A 232 6.03 10.76 -3.11
CA PHE A 232 6.42 10.18 -1.83
C PHE A 232 7.24 11.16 -0.97
N PHE A 233 8.09 11.97 -1.63
CA PHE A 233 9.01 12.93 -1.02
C PHE A 233 8.44 14.36 -0.95
N SER A 234 7.11 14.49 -0.85
CA SER A 234 6.38 15.77 -0.89
C SER A 234 6.88 16.86 0.08
N ASP A 235 7.54 16.49 1.18
CA ASP A 235 8.12 17.47 2.12
C ASP A 235 9.33 18.24 1.53
N PHE A 236 9.93 17.75 0.43
CA PHE A 236 11.06 18.42 -0.25
C PHE A 236 10.65 19.20 -1.50
N GLY A 237 9.46 18.96 -2.04
CA GLY A 237 8.95 19.62 -3.24
C GLY A 237 8.14 18.70 -4.15
N SER A 238 7.73 19.25 -5.28
CA SER A 238 6.93 18.61 -6.32
C SER A 238 7.70 17.52 -7.09
N PRO A 239 7.00 16.47 -7.58
CA PRO A 239 7.60 15.38 -8.36
C PRO A 239 8.49 15.84 -9.53
N LYS A 240 8.08 16.85 -10.30
CA LYS A 240 8.84 17.33 -11.46
C LYS A 240 10.14 18.04 -11.04
N LYS A 241 10.09 18.89 -10.00
CA LYS A 241 11.30 19.47 -9.40
C LYS A 241 12.24 18.38 -8.91
N LEU A 242 11.74 17.47 -8.07
CA LEU A 242 12.57 16.44 -7.44
C LEU A 242 13.18 15.45 -8.44
N LYS A 243 12.48 15.13 -9.54
CA LYS A 243 13.04 14.34 -10.64
C LYS A 243 14.24 15.06 -11.28
N SER A 244 14.13 16.36 -11.50
CA SER A 244 15.21 17.18 -12.08
C SER A 244 16.42 17.23 -11.14
N VAL A 245 16.19 17.42 -9.84
CA VAL A 245 17.25 17.36 -8.80
C VAL A 245 17.93 15.99 -8.80
N TYR A 246 17.16 14.90 -8.83
CA TYR A 246 17.70 13.55 -8.89
C TYR A 246 18.59 13.34 -10.12
N GLU A 247 18.13 13.73 -11.31
CA GLU A 247 18.87 13.57 -12.56
C GLU A 247 20.18 14.37 -12.54
N LYS A 248 20.14 15.62 -12.05
CA LYS A 248 21.34 16.43 -11.83
C LYS A 248 22.31 15.74 -10.87
N PHE A 249 21.83 15.33 -9.69
CA PHE A 249 22.64 14.67 -8.68
C PHE A 249 23.29 13.39 -9.24
N HIS A 250 22.49 12.51 -9.86
CA HIS A 250 22.96 11.25 -10.39
C HIS A 250 24.01 11.44 -11.50
N LYS A 251 23.89 12.49 -12.32
CA LYS A 251 24.88 12.84 -13.35
C LYS A 251 26.16 13.44 -12.75
N THR A 252 26.02 14.35 -11.79
CA THR A 252 27.11 15.20 -11.29
C THR A 252 27.88 14.58 -10.13
N TYR A 253 27.19 14.03 -9.13
CA TYR A 253 27.80 13.47 -7.92
C TYR A 253 28.10 11.97 -8.10
N LYS A 254 29.36 11.58 -7.91
CA LYS A 254 29.81 10.18 -8.00
C LYS A 254 30.44 9.76 -6.66
N PRO A 255 29.75 8.95 -5.84
CA PRO A 255 30.22 8.57 -4.50
C PRO A 255 31.62 7.91 -4.49
N LYS A 256 31.93 7.17 -5.57
CA LYS A 256 33.20 6.46 -5.77
C LYS A 256 34.40 7.37 -6.07
N ASN A 257 34.20 8.68 -6.26
CA ASN A 257 35.30 9.62 -6.45
C ASN A 257 36.15 9.70 -5.18
N LYS A 258 37.48 9.61 -5.34
CA LYS A 258 38.42 9.51 -4.22
C LYS A 258 38.75 10.84 -3.53
N ARG A 259 38.46 11.98 -4.17
CA ARG A 259 38.84 13.32 -3.67
C ARG A 259 37.65 14.01 -3.01
N PHE A 260 37.77 14.31 -1.72
CA PHE A 260 36.75 15.00 -0.93
C PHE A 260 36.47 16.39 -1.46
N VAL A 261 37.49 17.14 -1.89
CA VAL A 261 37.32 18.50 -2.45
C VAL A 261 36.37 18.47 -3.64
N GLY A 262 36.66 17.59 -4.61
CA GLY A 262 35.84 17.47 -5.81
C GLY A 262 34.42 17.00 -5.51
N LYS A 263 34.26 16.05 -4.59
CA LYS A 263 32.93 15.60 -4.15
C LYS A 263 32.14 16.71 -3.46
N SER A 264 32.78 17.48 -2.57
CA SER A 264 32.16 18.65 -1.92
C SER A 264 31.70 19.69 -2.93
N GLN A 265 32.55 20.06 -3.91
CA GLN A 265 32.17 20.98 -4.98
C GLN A 265 30.96 20.48 -5.77
N LYS A 266 30.91 19.17 -6.10
CA LYS A 266 29.78 18.57 -6.81
C LYS A 266 28.50 18.50 -5.99
N TYR A 267 28.61 18.26 -4.68
CA TYR A 267 27.49 18.30 -3.77
C TYR A 267 26.88 19.71 -3.67
N HIS A 268 27.72 20.74 -3.48
CA HIS A 268 27.27 22.14 -3.46
C HIS A 268 26.69 22.59 -4.82
N GLU A 269 27.25 22.13 -5.93
CA GLU A 269 26.67 22.35 -7.27
C GLU A 269 25.23 21.79 -7.37
N CYS A 270 24.96 20.64 -6.74
CA CYS A 270 23.61 20.06 -6.71
C CYS A 270 22.66 20.84 -5.79
N LEU A 271 23.15 21.31 -4.64
CA LEU A 271 22.38 22.16 -3.72
C LEU A 271 21.96 23.48 -4.38
N GLU A 272 22.90 24.16 -5.06
CA GLU A 272 22.59 25.41 -5.76
C GLU A 272 21.63 25.17 -6.92
N TYR A 273 21.76 24.05 -7.64
CA TYR A 273 20.80 23.67 -8.66
C TYR A 273 19.39 23.46 -8.08
N GLU A 274 19.25 22.71 -6.98
CA GLU A 274 17.96 22.50 -6.32
C GLU A 274 17.31 23.81 -5.84
N LYS A 275 18.10 24.74 -5.29
CA LYS A 275 17.64 26.08 -4.88
C LYS A 275 17.21 26.95 -6.06
N SER A 276 17.85 26.78 -7.23
CA SER A 276 17.55 27.56 -8.44
C SER A 276 16.26 27.13 -9.15
N LEU A 277 15.68 25.98 -8.78
CA LEU A 277 14.47 25.46 -9.41
C LEU A 277 13.21 25.96 -8.71
N ASP A 278 12.25 26.41 -9.52
CA ASP A 278 10.87 26.61 -9.09
C ASP A 278 10.21 25.27 -8.71
N ASP A 279 9.22 25.33 -7.82
CA ASP A 279 8.49 24.13 -7.37
C ASP A 279 7.31 23.78 -8.29
N ASP A 280 7.61 23.69 -9.58
CA ASP A 280 6.65 23.30 -10.61
C ASP A 280 6.39 21.80 -10.59
N ASP A 281 5.11 21.41 -10.66
CA ASP A 281 4.71 20.02 -10.80
C ASP A 281 4.48 19.61 -12.28
N PHE A 282 4.31 18.31 -12.51
CA PHE A 282 3.84 17.79 -13.79
C PHE A 282 2.41 18.25 -14.10
N PRO A 283 2.05 18.36 -15.40
CA PRO A 283 0.66 18.50 -15.79
C PRO A 283 -0.18 17.37 -15.18
N LEU A 284 -1.40 17.70 -14.75
CA LEU A 284 -2.31 16.76 -14.09
C LEU A 284 -2.45 15.41 -14.80
N ILE A 285 -2.54 15.41 -16.13
CA ILE A 285 -2.64 14.17 -16.91
C ILE A 285 -1.41 13.28 -16.74
N THR A 286 -0.21 13.87 -16.70
CA THR A 286 1.04 13.15 -16.49
C THR A 286 1.09 12.59 -15.06
N THR A 287 0.62 13.34 -14.06
CA THR A 287 0.49 12.84 -12.68
C THR A 287 -0.44 11.64 -12.61
N LEU A 288 -1.65 11.75 -13.17
CA LEU A 288 -2.63 10.65 -13.19
C LEU A 288 -2.10 9.42 -13.93
N GLN A 289 -1.38 9.62 -15.04
CA GLN A 289 -0.75 8.55 -15.80
C GLN A 289 0.32 7.84 -14.97
N ASN A 290 1.22 8.58 -14.31
CA ASN A 290 2.26 8.01 -13.44
C ASN A 290 1.65 7.20 -12.28
N GLU A 291 0.65 7.76 -11.60
CA GLU A 291 -0.08 7.07 -10.53
C GLU A 291 -0.69 5.77 -11.05
N TYR A 292 -1.40 5.85 -12.17
CA TYR A 292 -2.05 4.69 -12.73
C TYR A 292 -1.03 3.62 -13.16
N ASP A 293 0.05 3.99 -13.85
CA ASP A 293 1.04 3.02 -14.36
C ASP A 293 1.81 2.32 -13.24
N LEU A 294 2.02 3.02 -12.12
CA LEU A 294 2.77 2.50 -10.98
C LEU A 294 1.89 1.84 -9.90
N LEU A 295 0.62 2.23 -9.76
CA LEU A 295 -0.28 1.74 -8.71
C LEU A 295 -1.49 0.94 -9.24
N GLY A 296 -1.78 1.04 -10.54
CA GLY A 296 -3.03 0.53 -11.13
C GLY A 296 -4.27 1.36 -10.78
N ARG A 297 -4.10 2.51 -10.10
CA ARG A 297 -5.18 3.43 -9.69
C ARG A 297 -4.65 4.86 -9.58
N CYS A 298 -5.54 5.84 -9.60
CA CYS A 298 -5.19 7.24 -9.38
C CYS A 298 -5.46 7.65 -7.92
N LEU A 299 -4.57 8.48 -7.36
CA LEU A 299 -4.65 9.08 -6.04
C LEU A 299 -5.04 10.55 -6.11
N THR A 300 -4.58 11.25 -7.14
CA THR A 300 -4.74 12.69 -7.28
C THR A 300 -6.20 13.08 -7.46
N THR A 301 -6.65 14.01 -6.63
CA THR A 301 -7.99 14.62 -6.74
C THR A 301 -7.89 16.13 -6.89
N ASN A 302 -8.87 16.72 -7.56
CA ASN A 302 -8.95 18.17 -7.72
C ASN A 302 -10.42 18.62 -7.73
N SER A 303 -10.85 19.25 -6.64
CA SER A 303 -12.24 19.71 -6.44
C SER A 303 -12.67 20.81 -7.41
N ASN A 304 -11.72 21.54 -8.00
CA ASN A 304 -11.97 22.64 -8.93
C ASN A 304 -12.28 22.16 -10.35
N ILE A 305 -12.00 20.89 -10.67
CA ILE A 305 -12.30 20.31 -11.97
C ILE A 305 -13.78 19.94 -12.05
N PRO A 306 -14.48 20.21 -13.17
CA PRO A 306 -15.86 19.79 -13.34
C PRO A 306 -16.02 18.26 -13.24
N SER A 307 -17.11 17.79 -12.64
CA SER A 307 -17.33 16.37 -12.35
C SER A 307 -17.44 15.47 -13.59
N ASN A 308 -17.71 16.06 -14.76
CA ASN A 308 -17.80 15.35 -16.02
C ASN A 308 -16.43 15.12 -16.70
N TYR A 309 -15.32 15.59 -16.12
CA TYR A 309 -13.99 15.23 -16.58
C TYR A 309 -13.59 13.88 -15.97
N ALA A 310 -13.11 12.98 -16.82
CA ALA A 310 -12.73 11.64 -16.41
C ALA A 310 -11.46 11.18 -17.11
N PHE A 311 -10.58 10.53 -16.35
CA PHE A 311 -9.40 9.86 -16.85
C PHE A 311 -9.72 8.39 -17.16
N ILE A 312 -9.31 7.89 -18.33
CA ILE A 312 -9.59 6.51 -18.75
C ILE A 312 -8.59 5.56 -18.11
N THR A 313 -9.04 4.83 -17.09
CA THR A 313 -8.23 3.87 -16.31
C THR A 313 -8.18 2.48 -16.96
N SER A 314 -9.25 2.07 -17.63
CA SER A 314 -9.31 0.77 -18.30
C SER A 314 -10.16 0.83 -19.56
N LEU A 315 -9.84 -0.04 -20.52
CA LEU A 315 -10.51 -0.14 -21.80
C LEU A 315 -10.59 -1.60 -22.23
N ILE A 316 -11.80 -2.13 -22.37
CA ILE A 316 -12.04 -3.48 -22.89
C ILE A 316 -12.99 -3.38 -24.08
N VAL A 317 -12.46 -3.66 -25.26
CA VAL A 317 -13.21 -3.63 -26.50
C VAL A 317 -13.88 -4.99 -26.75
N ARG A 318 -15.21 -5.01 -26.85
CA ARG A 318 -16.01 -6.20 -27.21
C ARG A 318 -16.66 -5.99 -28.58
N SER A 319 -17.25 -7.04 -29.15
CA SER A 319 -17.89 -6.99 -30.47
C SER A 319 -19.07 -6.00 -30.52
N ASN A 320 -19.82 -5.84 -29.44
CA ASN A 320 -21.04 -5.01 -29.40
C ASN A 320 -20.89 -3.70 -28.60
N LYS A 321 -19.87 -3.57 -27.75
CA LYS A 321 -19.64 -2.40 -26.89
C LYS A 321 -18.19 -2.29 -26.46
N VAL A 322 -17.83 -1.14 -25.91
CA VAL A 322 -16.56 -0.92 -25.22
C VAL A 322 -16.87 -0.67 -23.75
N ILE A 323 -16.11 -1.31 -22.87
CA ILE A 323 -16.21 -1.15 -21.42
C ILE A 323 -15.06 -0.25 -21.00
N VAL A 324 -15.37 0.81 -20.26
CA VAL A 324 -14.39 1.80 -19.80
C VAL A 324 -14.41 1.93 -18.29
N GLY A 325 -13.23 2.08 -17.69
CA GLY A 325 -13.07 2.62 -16.35
C GLY A 325 -12.87 4.13 -16.44
N LEU A 326 -13.65 4.87 -15.65
CA LEU A 326 -13.63 6.32 -15.59
C LEU A 326 -13.22 6.76 -14.18
N TYR A 327 -12.05 7.34 -14.03
CA TYR A 327 -11.65 7.99 -12.79
C TYR A 327 -12.12 9.43 -12.76
N SER A 328 -13.02 9.75 -11.82
CA SER A 328 -13.45 11.12 -11.55
C SER A 328 -12.41 11.83 -10.72
N ILE A 329 -11.72 12.78 -11.34
CA ILE A 329 -10.66 13.57 -10.67
C ILE A 329 -11.24 14.43 -9.54
N LYS A 330 -12.48 14.91 -9.69
CA LYS A 330 -13.16 15.69 -8.65
C LYS A 330 -13.43 14.87 -7.38
N HIS A 331 -13.84 13.61 -7.55
CA HIS A 331 -14.35 12.80 -6.45
C HIS A 331 -13.38 11.72 -5.97
N GLY A 332 -12.29 11.47 -6.70
CA GLY A 332 -11.34 10.40 -6.39
C GLY A 332 -11.95 9.00 -6.50
N LYS A 333 -12.93 8.82 -7.40
CA LYS A 333 -13.68 7.57 -7.54
C LYS A 333 -13.63 7.06 -8.97
N GLU A 334 -13.44 5.76 -9.10
CA GLU A 334 -13.53 5.07 -10.37
C GLU A 334 -14.95 4.50 -10.56
N VAL A 335 -15.49 4.69 -11.77
CA VAL A 335 -16.79 4.17 -12.19
C VAL A 335 -16.63 3.42 -13.50
N LYS A 336 -17.27 2.26 -13.60
CA LYS A 336 -17.38 1.51 -14.84
C LYS A 336 -18.50 2.08 -15.71
N ALA A 337 -18.21 2.36 -16.97
CA ALA A 337 -19.20 2.77 -17.96
C ALA A 337 -19.05 2.01 -19.28
N PHE A 338 -19.99 2.22 -20.19
CA PHE A 338 -20.03 1.58 -21.50
C PHE A 338 -20.11 2.62 -22.62
N VAL A 339 -19.40 2.35 -23.70
CA VAL A 339 -19.41 3.15 -24.93
C VAL A 339 -19.91 2.27 -26.06
N SER A 340 -20.81 2.79 -26.90
CA SER A 340 -21.29 2.06 -28.07
C SER A 340 -20.15 1.85 -29.08
N LYS A 341 -20.19 0.74 -29.83
CA LYS A 341 -19.18 0.50 -30.87
C LYS A 341 -19.16 1.57 -31.96
N ARG A 342 -20.33 2.12 -32.28
CA ARG A 342 -20.46 3.24 -33.22
C ARG A 342 -19.70 4.47 -32.72
N LEU A 343 -19.95 4.88 -31.47
CA LEU A 343 -19.29 6.06 -30.89
C LEU A 343 -17.78 5.86 -30.78
N TYR A 344 -17.35 4.69 -30.32
CA TYR A 344 -15.92 4.35 -30.22
C TYR A 344 -15.21 4.35 -31.58
N ASN A 345 -15.86 3.84 -32.63
CA ASN A 345 -15.26 3.82 -33.96
C ASN A 345 -15.23 5.22 -34.59
N SER A 346 -16.15 6.13 -34.24
CA SER A 346 -16.13 7.52 -34.72
C SER A 346 -15.14 8.41 -33.97
N SER A 347 -14.92 8.16 -32.67
CA SER A 347 -13.91 8.82 -31.86
C SER A 347 -13.31 7.79 -30.91
N SER A 348 -12.10 7.32 -31.20
CA SER A 348 -11.45 6.30 -30.39
C SER A 348 -10.91 6.90 -29.09
N ILE A 349 -11.15 6.20 -27.98
CA ILE A 349 -10.53 6.46 -26.68
C ILE A 349 -9.50 5.37 -26.37
N VAL A 350 -8.43 5.76 -25.72
CA VAL A 350 -7.41 4.85 -25.20
C VAL A 350 -7.25 5.03 -23.70
N LYS A 351 -6.64 4.03 -23.07
CA LYS A 351 -6.23 4.12 -21.67
C LYS A 351 -5.23 5.27 -21.52
N GLY A 352 -5.40 6.11 -20.51
CA GLY A 352 -4.59 7.31 -20.31
C GLY A 352 -5.22 8.59 -20.87
N ASP A 353 -6.28 8.49 -21.67
CA ASP A 353 -6.97 9.69 -22.16
C ASP A 353 -7.66 10.45 -21.03
N LEU A 354 -7.64 11.78 -21.14
CA LEU A 354 -8.52 12.66 -20.37
C LEU A 354 -9.68 13.09 -21.27
N ILE A 355 -10.90 12.71 -20.88
CA ILE A 355 -12.11 13.05 -21.61
C ILE A 355 -13.02 13.93 -20.77
N LYS A 356 -13.84 14.72 -21.45
CA LYS A 356 -15.01 15.39 -20.91
C LYS A 356 -16.23 14.59 -21.35
N VAL A 357 -16.86 13.92 -20.39
CA VAL A 357 -18.09 13.16 -20.59
C VAL A 357 -19.22 14.14 -20.89
N GLY A 358 -19.92 13.89 -22.00
CA GLY A 358 -21.12 14.62 -22.39
C GLY A 358 -22.37 13.90 -21.89
N ASP A 359 -23.25 13.55 -22.81
CA ASP A 359 -24.50 12.88 -22.52
C ASP A 359 -24.27 11.46 -22.03
N THR A 360 -25.11 11.04 -21.08
CA THR A 360 -25.09 9.68 -20.53
C THR A 360 -26.49 9.12 -20.43
N SER A 361 -26.61 7.81 -20.57
CA SER A 361 -27.87 7.07 -20.39
C SER A 361 -27.69 5.91 -19.42
N ALA A 362 -28.73 5.67 -18.63
CA ALA A 362 -28.80 4.51 -17.75
C ALA A 362 -29.61 3.40 -18.45
N ARG A 363 -28.93 2.36 -18.93
CA ARG A 363 -29.56 1.28 -19.71
C ARG A 363 -29.70 -0.01 -18.88
N PRO A 364 -30.80 -0.76 -18.98
CA PRO A 364 -30.99 -1.98 -18.19
C PRO A 364 -29.88 -3.03 -18.42
N LYS A 365 -29.32 -3.55 -17.32
CA LYS A 365 -28.36 -4.67 -17.36
C LYS A 365 -29.02 -5.90 -17.95
N THR A 366 -28.24 -6.70 -18.67
CA THR A 366 -28.68 -8.05 -19.04
C THR A 366 -28.21 -9.01 -17.95
N ILE A 367 -29.15 -9.63 -17.24
CA ILE A 367 -28.90 -10.59 -16.15
C ILE A 367 -29.41 -11.97 -16.56
N MET A 368 -28.80 -13.02 -16.03
CA MET A 368 -29.28 -14.39 -16.23
C MET A 368 -30.29 -14.71 -15.13
N GLN A 369 -31.54 -14.93 -15.51
CA GLN A 369 -32.62 -15.33 -14.63
C GLN A 369 -33.25 -16.60 -15.20
N ASP A 370 -33.31 -17.66 -14.39
CA ASP A 370 -33.86 -18.96 -14.78
C ASP A 370 -33.25 -19.52 -16.08
N GLY A 371 -31.94 -19.37 -16.25
CA GLY A 371 -31.20 -19.82 -17.43
C GLY A 371 -31.40 -18.98 -18.71
N LYS A 372 -32.15 -17.87 -18.65
CA LYS A 372 -32.37 -16.95 -19.78
C LYS A 372 -31.76 -15.58 -19.50
N TRP A 373 -31.22 -14.96 -20.54
CA TRP A 373 -30.72 -13.57 -20.46
C TRP A 373 -31.89 -12.59 -20.59
N VAL A 374 -32.22 -11.90 -19.50
CA VAL A 374 -33.31 -10.92 -19.42
C VAL A 374 -32.79 -9.54 -19.01
N LYS A 375 -33.57 -8.49 -19.29
CA LYS A 375 -33.23 -7.13 -18.84
C LYS A 375 -33.65 -6.95 -17.38
N SER A 376 -32.68 -6.57 -16.54
CA SER A 376 -32.93 -6.25 -15.13
C SER A 376 -33.87 -5.04 -15.03
N LYS A 377 -34.87 -5.13 -14.15
CA LYS A 377 -35.77 -4.01 -13.87
C LYS A 377 -35.16 -2.98 -12.92
N THR A 378 -34.20 -3.41 -12.10
CA THR A 378 -33.59 -2.61 -11.03
C THR A 378 -32.18 -2.13 -11.38
N ASP A 379 -31.37 -2.98 -12.01
CA ASP A 379 -29.97 -2.67 -12.29
C ASP A 379 -29.79 -2.01 -13.65
N LYS A 380 -29.10 -0.87 -13.64
CA LYS A 380 -28.74 -0.13 -14.85
C LYS A 380 -27.22 -0.06 -15.00
N ASP A 381 -26.78 -0.11 -16.24
CA ASP A 381 -25.43 0.19 -16.70
C ASP A 381 -25.37 1.68 -17.10
N LEU A 382 -24.28 2.36 -16.73
CA LEU A 382 -23.98 3.71 -17.20
C LEU A 382 -23.40 3.66 -18.61
N TRP A 383 -24.03 4.33 -19.56
CA TRP A 383 -23.55 4.48 -20.94
C TRP A 383 -23.15 5.92 -21.21
N ILE A 384 -22.02 6.09 -21.90
CA ILE A 384 -21.57 7.37 -22.44
C ILE A 384 -22.08 7.44 -23.88
N ASP A 385 -22.92 8.44 -24.14
CA ASP A 385 -23.54 8.67 -25.44
C ASP A 385 -22.79 9.75 -26.25
N SER A 386 -22.04 10.63 -25.57
CA SER A 386 -21.11 11.58 -26.19
C SER A 386 -19.94 11.93 -25.26
N PHE A 387 -18.79 12.30 -25.83
CA PHE A 387 -17.63 12.81 -25.09
C PHE A 387 -16.73 13.66 -25.98
N GLU A 388 -15.91 14.50 -25.36
CA GLU A 388 -14.88 15.31 -26.00
C GLU A 388 -13.50 14.92 -25.46
N HIS A 389 -12.48 14.86 -26.32
CA HIS A 389 -11.09 14.69 -25.85
C HIS A 389 -10.58 16.01 -25.29
N VAL A 390 -10.11 15.98 -24.05
CA VAL A 390 -9.41 17.11 -23.41
C VAL A 390 -7.92 16.99 -23.68
N ASN A 391 -7.40 15.76 -23.58
CA ASN A 391 -6.03 15.44 -23.94
C ASN A 391 -5.97 13.96 -24.36
N LYS A 392 -5.18 13.67 -25.40
CA LYS A 392 -4.97 12.31 -25.91
C LYS A 392 -3.65 11.78 -25.36
N ALA A 393 -3.66 10.55 -24.86
CA ALA A 393 -2.41 9.84 -24.63
C ALA A 393 -1.69 9.68 -25.98
N ASN A 394 -0.39 10.00 -26.00
CA ASN A 394 0.46 9.83 -27.19
C ASN A 394 0.73 8.36 -27.49
#